data_AF-A0A952KRX2-F1
#
_entry.id   AF-A0A952KRX2-F1
#
_cell.length_a   1.000
_cell.length_b   1.000
_cell.length_c   1.000
_cell.angle_alpha   90.00
_cell.angle_beta   90.00
_cell.angle_gamma   90.00
#
_symmetry.space_group_name_H-M   'P 1'
#
loop_
_entity.id
_entity.type
_entity.pdbx_description
1 polymer ?
#
loop_
_entity_poly.entity_id
_entity_poly.type
_entity_poly.pdbx_seq_one_letter_code
_entity_poly.pdbx_strand_id
1 'polypeptide(L)' 'MEPMTRPQAIIDFCLAPLKLDPQSDAAHDVARRMEHVIKTFQSKISQPVPVDFSKMPSLVINEAAFGYE' A
#
# COMPACT_ATOMS: atom_id res chain seq x y z
N MET A 1 13.17 -0.99 -6.67
CA MET A 1 11.85 -0.70 -7.26
C MET A 1 11.34 0.55 -6.57
N GLU A 2 11.11 1.65 -7.28
CA GLU A 2 10.51 2.84 -6.66
C GLU A 2 9.14 2.47 -6.07
N PRO A 3 8.77 3.01 -4.89
CA PRO A 3 7.42 2.82 -4.35
C PRO A 3 6.42 3.28 -5.40
N MET A 4 5.54 2.36 -5.84
CA MET A 4 4.50 2.64 -6.83
C MET A 4 3.42 3.54 -6.21
N THR A 5 3.77 4.79 -5.95
CA THR A 5 2.91 5.82 -5.35
C THR A 5 1.97 6.42 -6.40
N ARG A 6 2.26 6.23 -7.69
CA ARG A 6 1.44 6.71 -8.79
C ARG A 6 0.37 5.67 -9.16
N PRO A 7 -0.94 5.99 -9.09
CA PRO A 7 -2.02 5.09 -9.48
C PRO A 7 -1.82 4.46 -10.87
N GLN A 8 -1.28 5.23 -11.82
CA GLN A 8 -0.98 4.76 -13.17
C GLN A 8 -0.05 3.54 -13.18
N ALA A 9 1.04 3.58 -12.40
CA ALA A 9 1.98 2.47 -12.35
C ALA A 9 1.33 1.20 -11.77
N ILE A 10 0.46 1.35 -10.76
CA ILE A 10 -0.29 0.23 -10.17
C ILE A 10 -1.19 -0.41 -11.23
N ILE A 11 -1.89 0.43 -12.00
CA ILE A 11 -2.78 -0.02 -13.07
C ILE A 11 -1.99 -0.75 -14.15
N ASP A 12 -0.91 -0.15 -14.64
CA ASP A 12 -0.07 -0.73 -15.69
C ASP A 12 0.50 -2.09 -15.27
N PHE A 13 0.97 -2.20 -14.03
CA PHE A 13 1.45 -3.48 -13.47
C PHE A 13 0.34 -4.54 -13.39
N CYS A 14 -0.84 -4.17 -12.88
CA CYS A 14 -1.96 -5.10 -12.73
C CYS A 14 -2.53 -5.56 -14.08
N LEU A 15 -2.50 -4.69 -15.10
CA LEU A 15 -3.07 -4.97 -16.41
C LEU A 15 -2.06 -5.62 -17.38
N ALA A 16 -0.76 -5.52 -17.13
CA ALA A 16 0.28 -6.09 -17.99
C ALA A 16 0.07 -7.58 -18.36
N PRO A 17 -0.35 -8.48 -17.44
CA PRO A 17 -0.57 -9.89 -17.76
C PRO A 17 -1.71 -10.15 -18.75
N LEU A 18 -2.67 -9.21 -18.85
CA LEU A 18 -3.87 -9.37 -19.66
C LEU A 18 -3.63 -9.05 -21.15
N LYS A 19 -2.44 -8.53 -21.50
CA LYS A 19 -2.05 -8.20 -22.88
C LYS A 19 -3.13 -7.41 -23.64
N LEU A 20 -3.74 -6.44 -22.96
CA LEU A 20 -4.77 -5.58 -23.54
C LEU A 20 -4.17 -4.73 -24.67
N ASP A 21 -4.92 -4.54 -25.74
CA ASP A 21 -4.55 -3.58 -26.79
C ASP A 21 -4.65 -2.15 -26.23
N PRO A 22 -3.53 -1.42 -26.11
CA PRO A 22 -3.55 -0.06 -25.57
C PRO A 22 -4.33 0.93 -26.44
N GLN A 23 -4.55 0.63 -27.72
CA GLN A 23 -5.30 1.51 -28.64
C GLN A 23 -6.80 1.21 -28.63
N SER A 24 -7.24 0.19 -27.90
CA SER A 24 -8.65 -0.13 -27.80
C SER A 24 -9.36 0.81 -26.83
N ASP A 25 -10.56 1.28 -27.21
CA ASP A 25 -11.42 2.07 -26.33
C ASP A 25 -11.69 1.35 -25.00
N ALA A 26 -11.81 0.02 -25.04
CA ALA A 26 -12.01 -0.81 -23.86
C ALA A 26 -10.84 -0.70 -22.86
N ALA A 27 -9.59 -0.73 -23.34
CA ALA A 27 -8.43 -0.60 -22.46
C ALA A 27 -8.34 0.79 -21.83
N HIS A 28 -8.64 1.84 -22.61
CA HIS A 28 -8.71 3.22 -22.11
C HIS A 28 -9.78 3.39 -21.03
N ASP A 29 -10.96 2.80 -21.24
CA ASP A 29 -12.07 2.84 -20.28
C ASP A 29 -11.72 2.12 -18.97
N VAL A 30 -11.10 0.94 -19.06
CA VAL A 30 -10.66 0.18 -17.89
C VAL A 30 -9.64 0.97 -17.08
N ALA A 31 -8.62 1.53 -17.74
CA ALA A 31 -7.60 2.34 -17.08
C ALA A 31 -8.21 3.54 -16.34
N ARG A 32 -9.11 4.28 -16.99
CA ARG A 32 -9.80 5.44 -16.39
C ARG A 32 -10.64 5.05 -15.17
N ARG A 33 -11.39 3.93 -15.27
CA ARG A 33 -12.22 3.44 -14.16
C ARG A 33 -11.37 2.96 -12.99
N MET A 34 -10.29 2.24 -13.26
CA MET A 34 -9.36 1.82 -12.20
C MET A 34 -8.68 3.00 -11.53
N GLU A 35 -8.28 4.02 -12.28
CA GLU A 35 -7.69 5.23 -11.71
C GLU A 35 -8.65 5.91 -10.74
N HIS A 36 -9.92 6.04 -11.12
CA HIS A 36 -10.96 6.58 -10.24
C HIS A 36 -11.13 5.75 -8.96
N VAL A 37 -11.17 4.42 -9.08
CA VAL A 37 -11.29 3.51 -7.93
C VAL A 37 -10.09 3.64 -6.99
N ILE A 38 -8.86 3.64 -7.51
CA ILE A 38 -7.64 3.72 -6.69
C ILE A 38 -7.59 5.06 -5.97
N LYS A 39 -7.86 6.18 -6.65
CA LYS A 39 -7.89 7.51 -6.01
C LYS A 39 -8.97 7.59 -4.93
N THR A 40 -10.15 7.03 -5.18
CA THR A 40 -11.26 7.00 -4.21
C THR A 40 -10.93 6.10 -3.02
N PHE A 41 -10.27 4.98 -3.24
CA PHE A 41 -9.81 4.11 -2.17
C PHE A 41 -8.75 4.80 -1.32
N GLN A 42 -7.74 5.43 -1.95
CA GLN A 42 -6.70 6.19 -1.26
C GLN A 42 -7.24 7.37 -0.46
N SER A 43 -8.31 8.02 -0.90
CA SER A 43 -8.93 9.12 -0.13
C SER A 43 -9.74 8.63 1.06
N LYS A 44 -10.23 7.39 1.02
CA LYS A 44 -11.05 6.77 2.08
C LYS A 44 -10.28 5.87 3.04
N ILE A 45 -9.08 5.42 2.65
CA ILE A 45 -8.28 4.54 3.49
C ILE A 45 -7.92 5.28 4.78
N SER A 46 -8.16 4.62 5.92
CA SER A 46 -7.80 5.16 7.22
C SER A 46 -6.29 5.39 7.25
N GLN A 47 -5.88 6.63 7.52
CA GLN A 47 -4.47 6.96 7.65
C GLN A 47 -3.90 6.27 8.90
N PRO A 48 -2.65 5.78 8.86
CA PRO A 48 -1.97 5.27 10.05
C PRO A 48 -1.99 6.35 11.14
N VAL A 49 -2.46 6.00 12.33
CA VAL A 49 -2.40 6.92 13.47
C VAL A 49 -0.94 6.93 13.95
N PRO A 50 -0.27 8.10 13.99
CA PRO A 50 1.06 8.19 14.55
C PRO A 50 0.98 7.81 16.03
N VAL A 51 1.73 6.77 16.42
CA VAL A 51 1.84 6.35 17.81
C VAL A 51 2.98 7.13 18.45
N ASP A 52 2.67 7.91 19.48
CA ASP A 52 3.68 8.56 20.31
C ASP A 52 4.26 7.57 21.32
N PHE A 53 5.53 7.21 21.11
CA PHE A 53 6.27 6.28 21.97
C PHE A 53 6.85 6.95 23.23
N SER A 54 6.76 8.29 23.37
CA SER A 54 7.37 9.02 24.50
C SER A 54 6.83 8.58 25.87
N LYS A 55 5.59 8.08 25.90
CA LYS A 55 4.91 7.58 27.11
C LYS A 55 4.79 6.06 27.16
N MET A 56 5.35 5.34 26.18
CA MET A 56 5.23 3.89 26.16
C MET A 56 6.13 3.29 27.25
N PRO A 57 5.58 2.51 28.19
CA PRO A 57 6.41 1.87 29.22
C PRO A 57 7.38 0.89 28.55
N SER A 58 8.66 1.00 28.88
CA SER A 58 9.67 0.07 28.39
C SER A 58 9.38 -1.32 28.96
N LEU A 59 9.28 -2.31 28.07
CA LEU A 59 9.30 -3.71 28.48
C LEU A 59 10.75 -4.05 28.84
N VAL A 60 11.07 -3.96 30.13
CA VAL A 60 12.34 -4.50 30.64
C VAL A 60 12.18 -6.01 30.67
N ILE A 61 12.82 -6.71 29.72
CA ILE A 61 12.95 -8.16 29.79
C ILE A 61 13.77 -8.43 31.05
N ASN A 62 13.15 -9.08 32.03
CA ASN A 62 13.85 -9.48 33.23
C ASN A 62 14.82 -10.61 32.86
N GLU A 63 16.07 -10.27 32.57
CA GLU A 63 17.12 -11.24 32.20
C GLU A 63 17.35 -12.28 33.30
N ALA A 64 17.05 -11.96 34.57
CA ALA A 64 17.14 -12.93 35.67
C ALA A 64 16.03 -14.00 35.62
N ALA A 65 14.93 -13.76 34.90
CA ALA A 65 13.91 -14.78 34.63
C ALA A 65 14.29 -15.71 33.47
N PHE A 66 15.33 -15.35 32.70
CA PHE A 66 15.77 -16.12 31.54
C PHE A 66 16.78 -17.22 31.87
N GLY A 67 17.19 -17.35 33.13
CA GLY A 67 18.12 -18.39 33.58
C GLY A 67 19.51 -18.18 32.97
N TYR A 68 20.37 -17.47 33.69
CA TYR A 68 21.79 -17.43 33.35
C TYR A 68 22.37 -18.85 33.50
N GLU A 69 22.89 -19.43 32.42
CA GLU A 69 23.83 -20.57 32.45
C GLU A 69 25.18 -20.15 33.02
#